data_AF-A0A4W3GU86-F1
#
_entry.id   AF-A0A4W3GU86-F1
#
_cell.length_a   1.000
_cell.length_b   1.000
_cell.length_c   1.000
_cell.angle_alpha   90.00
_cell.angle_beta   90.00
_cell.angle_gamma   90.00
#
_symmetry.space_group_name_H-M   'P 1'
#
loop_
_entity.id
_entity.type
_entity.pdbx_description
1 polymer ?
#
loop_
_entity_poly.entity_id
_entity_poly.type
_entity_poly.pdbx_seq_one_letter_code
_entity_poly.pdbx_strand_id
1 'polypeptide(L)'
;MIWESKATLIAMMTREHERGKVKCHRYWPDTASHISFLRISSLFQTGEARDIKHLHFVTWSDHGTPQSSEQLVRFILYMRHVHRLGPVVVHCSAGIGRAGVLICTDVLLSLIDKNLSVSESQVVLGVLFSQNIFFPPTRTQCSTVQWED
;
A
#
# COMPACT_ATOMS: atom_id res chain seq x y z
N MET A 1 -13.74 6.83 -1.28
CA MET A 1 -12.27 6.87 -1.10
C MET A 1 -11.48 6.52 -2.37
N ILE A 2 -11.41 5.26 -2.83
CA ILE A 2 -10.55 4.87 -3.97
C ILE A 2 -10.90 5.66 -5.25
N TRP A 3 -12.20 5.78 -5.55
CA TRP A 3 -12.70 6.55 -6.70
C TRP A 3 -12.37 8.04 -6.60
N GLU A 4 -12.64 8.66 -5.44
CA GLU A 4 -12.47 10.09 -5.19
C GLU A 4 -11.00 10.52 -5.23
N SER A 5 -10.11 9.70 -4.64
CA SER A 5 -8.66 9.92 -4.66
C SER A 5 -8.03 9.65 -6.01
N LYS A 6 -8.79 9.13 -6.99
CA LYS A 6 -8.31 8.69 -8.30
C LYS A 6 -7.14 7.69 -8.19
N ALA A 7 -7.15 6.87 -7.13
CA ALA A 7 -6.14 5.84 -6.94
C ALA A 7 -6.24 4.77 -8.02
N THR A 8 -5.10 4.35 -8.57
CA THR A 8 -5.02 3.31 -9.62
C THR A 8 -4.38 2.02 -9.13
N LEU A 9 -3.81 2.04 -7.92
CA LEU A 9 -3.08 0.93 -7.34
C LEU A 9 -3.42 0.79 -5.85
N ILE A 10 -3.69 -0.44 -5.43
CA ILE A 10 -3.88 -0.82 -4.03
C ILE A 10 -2.78 -1.83 -3.66
N ALA A 11 -2.06 -1.57 -2.58
CA ALA A 11 -1.07 -2.48 -1.98
C ALA A 11 -1.60 -3.00 -0.63
N MET A 12 -2.02 -4.26 -0.61
CA MET A 12 -2.52 -4.94 0.58
C MET A 12 -1.42 -5.79 1.21
N MET A 13 -1.01 -5.43 2.42
CA MET A 13 0.11 -6.05 3.14
C MET A 13 -0.32 -7.06 4.21
N THR A 14 -1.51 -7.64 4.12
CA THR A 14 -2.03 -8.60 5.11
C THR A 14 -2.81 -9.73 4.46
N ARG A 15 -2.82 -10.91 5.07
CA ARG A 15 -3.83 -11.92 4.74
C ARG A 15 -5.20 -11.52 5.30
N GLU A 16 -6.27 -12.09 4.75
CA GLU A 16 -7.64 -11.91 5.26
C GLU A 16 -7.79 -12.49 6.67
N HIS A 17 -7.17 -13.65 6.89
CA HIS A 17 -7.17 -14.36 8.16
C HIS A 17 -5.75 -14.70 8.58
N GLU A 18 -5.43 -14.44 9.85
CA GLU A 18 -4.16 -14.81 10.45
C GLU A 18 -4.41 -15.44 11.83
N ARG A 19 -3.90 -16.66 12.04
CA ARG A 19 -4.06 -17.42 13.30
C ARG A 19 -5.53 -17.50 13.77
N GLY A 20 -6.45 -17.72 12.84
CA GLY A 20 -7.89 -17.82 13.12
C GLY A 20 -8.60 -16.49 13.40
N LYS A 21 -7.91 -15.35 13.31
CA LYS A 21 -8.50 -14.02 13.45
C LYS A 21 -8.65 -13.34 12.11
N VAL A 22 -9.80 -12.72 11.87
CA VAL A 22 -10.02 -11.84 10.73
C VAL A 22 -9.15 -10.59 10.87
N LYS A 23 -8.38 -10.28 9.83
CA LYS A 23 -7.49 -9.12 9.75
C LYS A 23 -7.95 -8.09 8.73
N CYS A 24 -8.55 -8.56 7.64
CA CYS A 24 -9.14 -7.74 6.60
C CYS A 24 -10.28 -8.51 5.94
N HIS A 25 -11.44 -7.88 5.80
CA HIS A 25 -12.52 -8.45 5.01
C HIS A 25 -12.18 -8.36 3.52
N ARG A 26 -12.48 -9.41 2.79
CA ARG A 26 -12.33 -9.42 1.33
C ARG A 26 -13.30 -8.43 0.70
N TYR A 27 -12.76 -7.52 -0.10
CA TYR A 27 -13.52 -6.50 -0.83
C TYR A 27 -13.33 -6.59 -2.36
N TRP A 28 -12.66 -7.65 -2.82
CA TRP A 28 -12.39 -7.96 -4.23
C TRP A 28 -12.98 -9.33 -4.60
N PRO A 29 -13.26 -9.59 -5.89
CA PRO A 29 -13.83 -10.86 -6.34
C PRO A 29 -12.90 -12.05 -6.08
N ASP A 30 -13.44 -13.28 -6.11
CA ASP A 30 -12.66 -14.50 -5.88
C ASP A 30 -11.76 -14.80 -7.08
N THR A 31 -10.52 -14.37 -6.98
CA THR A 31 -9.47 -14.66 -7.97
C THR A 31 -8.33 -15.37 -7.26
N ALA A 32 -7.90 -16.51 -7.80
CA ALA A 32 -6.86 -17.37 -7.23
C ALA A 32 -5.43 -16.76 -7.25
N SER A 33 -5.30 -15.49 -7.62
CA SER A 33 -4.01 -14.85 -7.91
C SER A 33 -3.68 -13.77 -6.87
N HIS A 34 -2.41 -13.73 -6.44
CA HIS A 34 -1.86 -12.67 -5.58
C HIS A 34 -1.84 -11.27 -6.24
N ILE A 35 -2.10 -11.21 -7.54
CA ILE A 35 -2.30 -9.98 -8.30
C ILE A 35 -3.71 -10.05 -8.85
N SER A 36 -4.53 -9.08 -8.46
CA SER A 36 -5.92 -8.97 -8.91
C SER A 36 -6.10 -7.66 -9.68
N PHE A 37 -6.84 -7.72 -10.78
CA PHE A 37 -7.28 -6.54 -11.51
C PHE A 37 -8.71 -6.24 -11.08
N LEU A 38 -8.93 -5.11 -10.41
CA LEU A 38 -10.24 -4.64 -10.01
C LEU A 38 -10.71 -3.56 -10.97
N ARG A 39 -11.82 -3.80 -11.66
CA ARG A 39 -12.50 -2.75 -12.41
C ARG A 39 -13.54 -2.09 -11.50
N ILE A 40 -13.35 -0.81 -11.18
CA ILE A 40 -14.32 -0.02 -10.43
C ILE A 40 -15.05 0.90 -11.40
N SER A 41 -16.38 0.84 -11.41
CA SER A 41 -17.25 1.73 -12.17
C SER A 41 -17.94 2.74 -11.26
N SER A 42 -18.03 4.00 -11.69
CA SER A 42 -18.88 4.99 -11.03
C SER A 42 -20.34 4.63 -11.23
N LEU A 43 -20.97 4.10 -10.18
CA LEU A 43 -22.39 3.72 -10.21
C LEU A 43 -23.34 4.93 -10.16
N PHE A 44 -22.85 6.13 -9.79
CA PHE A 44 -23.72 7.24 -9.42
C PHE A 44 -23.59 8.50 -10.29
N GLN A 45 -22.51 8.70 -11.05
CA GLN A 45 -22.21 10.04 -11.58
C GLN A 45 -21.79 10.15 -13.06
N THR A 46 -21.09 9.17 -13.65
CA THR A 46 -20.48 9.39 -14.98
C THR A 46 -20.43 8.19 -15.92
N GLY A 47 -20.77 6.97 -15.47
CA GLY A 47 -20.56 5.75 -16.28
C GLY A 47 -19.09 5.43 -16.57
N GLU A 48 -18.16 6.23 -16.01
CA GLU A 48 -16.73 6.04 -16.16
C GLU A 48 -16.31 4.77 -15.40
N ALA A 49 -15.50 3.93 -16.06
CA ALA A 49 -14.89 2.76 -15.47
C ALA A 49 -13.38 2.96 -15.38
N ARG A 50 -12.80 2.58 -14.24
CA ARG A 50 -11.37 2.65 -13.98
C ARG A 50 -10.85 1.27 -13.60
N ASP A 51 -9.74 0.91 -14.22
CA ASP A 51 -9.02 -0.31 -13.89
C ASP A 51 -8.01 0.00 -12.77
N ILE A 52 -8.15 -0.73 -11.66
CA ILE A 52 -7.35 -0.61 -10.45
C ILE A 52 -6.57 -1.89 -10.29
N LYS A 53 -5.26 -1.77 -10.16
CA LYS A 53 -4.39 -2.90 -9.85
C LYS A 53 -4.40 -3.13 -8.35
N HIS A 54 -4.56 -4.37 -7.93
CA HIS A 54 -4.52 -4.75 -6.52
C HIS A 54 -3.44 -5.80 -6.31
N LEU A 55 -2.45 -5.41 -5.52
CA LEU A 55 -1.29 -6.21 -5.20
C LEU A 55 -1.43 -6.73 -3.78
N HIS A 56 -1.37 -8.05 -3.62
CA HIS A 56 -1.56 -8.70 -2.34
C HIS A 56 -0.27 -9.36 -1.87
N PHE A 57 0.37 -8.75 -0.86
CA PHE A 57 1.55 -9.30 -0.21
C PHE A 57 1.14 -10.21 0.96
N VAL A 58 1.11 -11.53 0.71
CA VAL A 58 0.63 -12.53 1.68
C VAL A 58 1.73 -13.16 2.55
N THR A 59 3.01 -13.01 2.16
CA THR A 59 4.12 -13.72 2.80
C THR A 59 4.60 -13.06 4.10
N TRP A 60 3.98 -11.96 4.52
CA TRP A 60 4.24 -11.32 5.81
C TRP A 60 3.31 -11.85 6.91
N SER A 61 3.83 -12.68 7.82
CA SER A 61 3.11 -13.09 9.04
C SER A 61 3.00 -11.96 10.06
N ASP A 62 1.85 -11.82 10.73
CA ASP A 62 1.48 -10.76 11.69
C ASP A 62 2.47 -10.48 12.84
N HIS A 63 3.41 -11.39 13.12
CA HIS A 63 4.43 -11.21 14.14
C HIS A 63 5.82 -11.32 13.52
N GLY A 64 6.58 -10.22 13.59
CA GLY A 64 7.99 -10.15 13.18
C GLY A 64 8.25 -9.28 11.94
N THR A 65 9.48 -9.39 11.45
CA THR A 65 9.94 -8.86 10.16
C THR A 65 9.45 -9.75 9.01
N PRO A 66 9.43 -9.26 7.76
CA PRO A 66 9.16 -10.12 6.62
C PRO A 66 10.14 -11.32 6.63
N GLN A 67 9.65 -12.53 6.33
CA GLN A 67 10.48 -13.74 6.32
C GLN A 67 11.68 -13.62 5.36
N SER A 68 11.56 -12.75 4.36
CA SER A 68 12.66 -12.32 3.51
C SER A 68 12.47 -10.86 3.14
N SER A 69 13.48 -10.03 3.46
CA SER A 69 13.55 -8.62 3.02
C SER A 69 13.59 -8.51 1.49
N GLU A 70 14.18 -9.49 0.81
CA GLU A 70 14.23 -9.58 -0.66
C GLU A 70 12.82 -9.66 -1.27
N GLN A 71 11.89 -10.39 -0.65
CA GLN A 71 10.51 -10.46 -1.13
C GLN A 71 9.79 -9.12 -1.01
N LEU A 72 10.03 -8.39 0.08
CA LEU A 72 9.46 -7.05 0.26
C LEU A 72 10.03 -6.07 -0.78
N VAL A 73 11.35 -6.08 -1.01
CA VAL A 73 11.97 -5.24 -2.03
C VAL A 73 11.44 -5.60 -3.42
N ARG A 74 11.35 -6.88 -3.78
CA ARG A 74 10.74 -7.32 -5.05
C ARG A 74 9.30 -6.84 -5.20
N PHE A 75 8.52 -6.90 -4.14
CA PHE A 75 7.15 -6.39 -4.14
C PHE A 75 7.10 -4.88 -4.40
N ILE A 76 7.98 -4.10 -3.75
CA ILE A 76 8.09 -2.66 -3.96
C ILE A 76 8.52 -2.34 -5.40
N LEU A 77 9.54 -3.03 -5.91
CA LEU A 77 9.99 -2.85 -7.30
C LEU A 77 8.88 -3.18 -8.30
N TYR A 78 8.12 -4.26 -8.06
CA TYR A 78 6.96 -4.60 -8.88
C TYR A 78 5.86 -3.55 -8.77
N MET A 79 5.56 -3.07 -7.56
CA MET A 79 4.59 -2.00 -7.30
C MET A 79 4.93 -0.76 -8.11
N ARG A 80 6.18 -0.30 -8.08
CA ARG A 80 6.69 0.82 -8.89
C ARG A 80 6.56 0.56 -10.39
N HIS A 81 6.92 -0.65 -10.83
CA HIS A 81 6.85 -1.02 -12.24
C HIS A 81 5.43 -0.99 -12.80
N VAL A 82 4.44 -1.41 -12.00
CA VAL A 82 3.04 -1.45 -12.45
C VAL A 82 2.27 -0.17 -12.15
N HIS A 83 2.76 0.66 -11.23
CA HIS A 83 2.21 1.98 -10.94
C HIS A 83 2.38 2.88 -12.16
N ARG A 84 1.34 3.65 -12.48
CA ARG A 84 1.36 4.55 -13.65
C ARG A 84 1.00 5.97 -13.28
N LEU A 85 -0.16 6.17 -12.65
CA LEU A 85 -0.72 7.49 -12.38
C LEU A 85 -1.54 7.45 -11.08
N GLY A 86 -1.72 8.61 -10.46
CA GLY A 86 -2.54 8.76 -9.25
C GLY A 86 -1.90 8.14 -8.01
N PRO A 87 -2.53 8.31 -6.84
CA PRO A 87 -1.96 7.82 -5.59
C PRO A 87 -2.01 6.30 -5.46
N VAL A 88 -1.07 5.76 -4.69
CA VAL A 88 -1.08 4.36 -4.26
C VAL A 88 -1.77 4.28 -2.90
N VAL A 89 -2.75 3.40 -2.78
CA VAL A 89 -3.45 3.14 -1.53
C VAL A 89 -2.80 1.95 -0.85
N VAL A 90 -2.26 2.15 0.35
CA VAL A 90 -1.57 1.11 1.11
C VAL A 90 -2.39 0.77 2.34
N HIS A 91 -2.61 -0.51 2.60
CA HIS A 91 -3.21 -0.94 3.86
C HIS A 91 -2.69 -2.30 4.35
N CYS A 92 -2.93 -2.58 5.62
CA CYS A 92 -2.72 -3.90 6.21
C CYS A 92 -3.99 -4.30 6.99
N SER A 93 -3.89 -4.54 8.30
CA SER A 93 -5.04 -4.72 9.18
C SER A 93 -5.38 -3.42 9.93
N ALA A 94 -4.45 -2.94 10.77
CA ALA A 94 -4.61 -1.67 11.50
C ALA A 94 -4.19 -0.42 10.68
N GLY A 95 -3.52 -0.61 9.54
CA GLY A 95 -3.05 0.48 8.68
C GLY A 95 -1.71 1.11 9.09
N ILE A 96 -1.05 0.60 10.13
CA ILE A 96 0.14 1.28 10.73
C ILE A 96 1.44 0.51 10.44
N GLY A 97 1.57 -0.72 10.96
CA GLY A 97 2.86 -1.43 11.00
C GLY A 97 3.42 -1.78 9.62
N ARG A 98 2.82 -2.77 8.95
CA ARG A 98 3.31 -3.27 7.65
C ARG A 98 3.23 -2.22 6.53
N ALA A 99 2.19 -1.38 6.60
CA ALA A 99 2.02 -0.25 5.67
C ALA A 99 3.15 0.78 5.84
N GLY A 100 3.49 1.14 7.08
CA GLY A 100 4.60 2.06 7.36
C GLY A 100 5.94 1.53 6.87
N VAL A 101 6.23 0.25 7.12
CA VAL A 101 7.49 -0.35 6.64
C VAL A 101 7.56 -0.36 5.10
N LEU A 102 6.46 -0.66 4.41
CA LEU A 102 6.41 -0.60 2.94
C LEU A 102 6.76 0.81 2.45
N ILE A 103 6.09 1.83 3.00
CA ILE A 103 6.27 3.24 2.60
C ILE A 103 7.70 3.70 2.91
N CYS A 104 8.22 3.42 4.11
CA CYS A 104 9.59 3.78 4.48
C CYS A 104 10.63 3.11 3.58
N THR A 105 10.45 1.82 3.26
CA THR A 105 11.38 1.08 2.39
C THR A 105 11.33 1.62 0.97
N ASP A 106 10.14 1.97 0.47
CA ASP A 106 9.98 2.61 -0.83
C ASP A 106 10.72 3.95 -0.88
N VAL A 107 10.46 4.87 0.07
CA VAL A 107 11.16 6.15 0.12
C VAL A 107 12.68 5.95 0.19
N LEU A 108 13.16 5.02 1.01
CA LEU A 108 14.58 4.70 1.10
C LEU A 108 15.17 4.25 -0.23
N LEU A 109 14.49 3.36 -0.96
CA LEU A 109 14.93 2.91 -2.29
C LEU A 109 14.97 4.08 -3.29
N SER A 110 14.03 5.03 -3.21
CA SER A 110 14.06 6.23 -4.05
C SER A 110 15.23 7.16 -3.73
N LEU A 111 15.58 7.30 -2.44
CA LEU A 111 16.72 8.12 -2.03
C LEU A 111 18.05 7.51 -2.48
N ILE A 112 18.18 6.18 -2.39
CA ILE A 112 19.33 5.44 -2.90
C ILE A 112 19.48 5.62 -4.41
N ASP A 113 18.39 5.47 -5.16
CA ASP A 113 18.38 5.63 -6.63
C ASP A 113 18.80 7.05 -7.07
N LYS A 114 18.44 8.06 -6.26
CA LYS A 114 18.83 9.47 -6.47
C LYS A 114 20.22 9.83 -5.91
N ASN A 115 21.00 8.87 -5.39
CA ASN A 115 22.31 9.09 -4.73
C ASN A 115 22.29 10.16 -3.63
N LEU A 116 21.17 10.29 -2.91
CA LEU A 116 21.06 11.24 -1.79
C LEU A 116 21.57 10.61 -0.50
N SER A 117 22.27 11.39 0.32
CA SER A 117 22.73 10.92 1.64
C SER A 117 21.54 10.74 2.58
N VAL A 118 21.39 9.52 3.10
CA VAL A 118 20.27 9.16 3.98
C VAL A 118 20.74 9.17 5.43
N SER A 119 20.10 9.99 6.27
CA SER A 119 20.15 9.79 7.72
C SER A 119 18.87 9.10 8.17
N GLU A 120 19.00 7.99 8.89
CA GLU A 120 17.88 7.12 9.31
C GLU A 120 16.79 7.88 10.09
N SER A 121 17.19 8.89 10.86
CA SER A 121 16.29 9.74 11.64
C SER A 121 15.43 10.66 10.78
N GLN A 122 15.93 11.14 9.64
CA GLN A 122 15.20 12.03 8.74
C GLN A 122 14.14 11.30 7.91
N VAL A 123 14.36 10.02 7.59
CA VAL A 123 13.37 9.22 6.85
C VAL A 123 12.15 8.93 7.72
N VAL A 124 12.36 8.51 8.96
CA VAL A 124 11.25 8.19 9.87
C VAL A 124 10.47 9.46 10.23
N LEU A 125 11.14 10.57 10.56
CA LEU A 125 10.45 11.82 10.90
C LEU A 125 9.85 12.51 9.67
N GLY A 126 10.59 12.61 8.56
CA GLY A 126 10.14 13.33 7.36
C GLY A 126 8.97 12.64 6.65
N VAL A 127 9.01 11.31 6.52
CA VAL A 127 7.97 10.55 5.80
C VAL A 127 6.70 10.41 6.64
N LEU A 128 6.82 10.22 7.95
CA LEU A 128 5.65 10.09 8.84
C LEU A 128 4.93 11.43 9.06
N PHE A 129 5.64 12.56 9.08
CA PHE A 129 5.05 13.86 9.38
C PHE A 129 4.71 14.73 8.14
N SER A 130 5.40 14.58 7.01
CA SER A 130 5.19 15.47 5.84
C SER A 130 4.06 15.05 4.90
N GLN A 131 3.60 13.80 4.94
CA GLN A 131 2.66 13.24 3.95
C GLN A 131 1.18 13.26 4.40
N ASN A 132 0.79 14.08 5.39
CA ASN A 132 -0.57 14.08 5.95
C ASN A 132 -1.05 12.67 6.38
N ILE A 133 -0.15 11.86 6.94
CA ILE A 133 -0.50 10.62 7.63
C ILE A 133 -1.09 10.99 9.00
N PHE A 134 -2.24 11.67 9.01
CA PHE A 134 -2.93 12.04 10.25
C PHE A 134 -3.69 10.82 10.78
N PHE A 135 -3.29 10.36 11.96
CA PHE A 135 -3.89 9.27 12.72
C PHE A 135 -4.98 9.80 13.67
N PRO A 136 -6.28 9.74 13.35
CA PRO A 136 -7.31 9.67 14.38
C PRO A 136 -7.52 8.20 14.78
N PRO A 137 -7.51 7.87 16.09
CA PRO A 137 -7.69 6.51 16.56
C PRO A 137 -9.19 6.21 16.54
N THR A 138 -9.77 5.92 15.38
CA THR A 138 -11.05 5.20 15.26
C THR A 138 -11.43 5.04 13.78
N ARG A 139 -11.70 3.78 13.40
CA ARG A 139 -12.22 3.26 12.12
C ARG A 139 -11.19 3.15 10.97
N THR A 140 -10.83 1.89 10.67
CA THR A 140 -10.28 1.38 9.39
C THR A 140 -9.41 2.39 8.62
N GLN A 141 -8.17 2.56 9.06
CA GLN A 141 -7.22 3.49 8.44
C GLN A 141 -6.65 2.91 7.15
N CYS A 142 -6.87 3.65 6.06
CA CYS A 142 -6.28 3.42 4.75
C CYS A 142 -5.41 4.65 4.45
N SER A 143 -4.10 4.46 4.22
CA SER A 143 -3.20 5.57 3.90
C SER A 143 -3.10 5.73 2.38
N THR A 144 -3.20 6.98 1.93
CA THR A 144 -3.05 7.36 0.53
C THR A 144 -1.72 8.11 0.42
N VAL A 145 -0.77 7.60 -0.36
CA VAL A 145 0.49 8.30 -0.63
C VAL A 145 0.33 9.03 -1.97
N GLN A 146 0.48 10.36 -1.95
CA GLN A 146 0.56 11.15 -3.18
C GLN A 146 2.03 11.35 -3.53
N TRP A 147 2.41 10.91 -4.72
CA TRP A 147 3.73 11.17 -5.29
C TRP A 147 3.62 12.43 -6.15
N GLU A 148 4.35 13.48 -5.78
CA GLU A 148 4.60 14.63 -6.66
C GLU A 148 5.92 14.37 -7.41
N ASP A 149 5.91 14.62 -8.73
CA ASP A 149 7.01 14.37 -9.67
C ASP A 149 8.28 15.17 -9.37
#